data_AF-A0A060YU10-F1
#
_entry.id   AF-A0A060YU10-F1
#
_cell.length_a   1.000
_cell.length_b   1.000
_cell.length_c   1.000
_cell.angle_alpha   90.00
_cell.angle_beta   90.00
_cell.angle_gamma   90.00
#
_symmetry.space_group_name_H-M   'P 1'
#
loop_
_entity.id
_entity.type
_entity.pdbx_description
1 polymer ?
#
loop_
_entity_poly.entity_id
_entity_poly.type
_entity_poly.pdbx_seq_one_letter_code
_entity_poly.pdbx_strand_id
1 'polypeptide(L)'
;MFRNNSVPFPSQPRGFPQVDPPSQRSSMTRPSAKSIYMQRKEYSETMNNQPDNFQYRVEHLFTCELDGQEVRNLDDCVTRLQRLEAKGRVWGQEVILEVQGGYLQLNDIETKAELEYVPLGSVVQTKAVLDTCAYNSLLTVMVQERNRRIPQVFMFQCEEVGVSETDSTSLTSLHMDKLQISP
;
A
#
# COMPACT_ATOMS: atom_id res chain seq x y z
N MET A 1 -13.10 69.95 -51.18
CA MET A 1 -14.10 69.52 -50.18
C MET A 1 -13.67 70.00 -48.80
N PHE A 2 -14.64 70.18 -47.90
CA PHE A 2 -14.72 71.19 -46.85
C PHE A 2 -13.93 70.91 -45.56
N ARG A 3 -13.55 72.02 -44.88
CA ARG A 3 -13.28 72.15 -43.43
C ARG A 3 -14.40 71.51 -42.60
N ASN A 4 -14.09 70.98 -41.41
CA ASN A 4 -14.68 71.54 -40.19
C ASN A 4 -13.97 71.16 -38.89
N ASN A 5 -14.05 72.10 -37.97
CA ASN A 5 -13.39 72.27 -36.69
C ASN A 5 -14.51 72.50 -35.66
N SER A 6 -14.51 71.87 -34.47
CA SER A 6 -15.37 72.32 -33.35
C SER A 6 -14.95 71.74 -31.98
N VAL A 7 -14.62 72.67 -31.08
CA VAL A 7 -14.36 72.62 -29.61
C VAL A 7 -15.71 72.74 -28.83
N PRO A 8 -15.86 72.89 -27.48
CA PRO A 8 -15.18 72.43 -26.24
C PRO A 8 -16.15 71.86 -25.10
N PHE A 9 -15.55 71.30 -24.01
CA PHE A 9 -15.90 71.15 -22.55
C PHE A 9 -17.35 71.34 -21.97
N PRO A 10 -17.77 70.65 -20.86
CA PRO A 10 -17.40 71.05 -19.47
C PRO A 10 -17.35 69.98 -18.35
N SER A 11 -16.81 70.42 -17.20
CA SER A 11 -16.58 69.81 -15.88
C SER A 11 -17.83 69.58 -15.00
N GLN A 12 -17.84 68.51 -14.17
CA GLN A 12 -18.41 68.53 -12.80
C GLN A 12 -17.75 67.47 -11.88
N PRO A 13 -17.53 67.77 -10.58
CA PRO A 13 -17.09 66.82 -9.56
C PRO A 13 -18.28 66.24 -8.78
N ARG A 14 -18.28 64.94 -8.48
CA ARG A 14 -19.24 64.34 -7.54
C ARG A 14 -18.51 63.41 -6.58
N GLY A 15 -18.37 63.87 -5.34
CA GLY A 15 -17.85 63.08 -4.24
C GLY A 15 -18.81 61.97 -3.84
N PHE A 16 -18.25 60.82 -3.51
CA PHE A 16 -18.92 59.77 -2.73
C PHE A 16 -18.18 59.68 -1.39
N PRO A 17 -18.86 59.75 -0.23
CA PRO A 17 -18.23 59.47 1.04
C PRO A 17 -17.99 57.96 1.12
N GLN A 18 -16.72 57.56 1.11
CA GLN A 18 -16.31 56.18 1.32
C GLN A 18 -16.42 55.89 2.83
N VAL A 19 -17.48 55.19 3.21
CA VAL A 19 -17.62 54.59 4.54
C VAL A 19 -16.62 53.45 4.65
N ASP A 20 -15.57 53.63 5.45
CA ASP A 20 -14.64 52.56 5.81
C ASP A 20 -15.34 51.56 6.74
N PRO A 21 -15.44 50.26 6.40
CA PRO A 21 -15.84 49.25 7.36
C PRO A 21 -14.68 48.95 8.32
N PRO A 22 -14.96 48.66 9.61
CA PRO A 22 -13.93 48.39 10.59
C PRO A 22 -13.14 47.13 10.22
N SER A 23 -11.83 47.30 10.12
CA SER A 23 -10.85 46.25 9.87
C SER A 23 -10.81 45.26 11.02
N GLN A 24 -11.66 44.23 10.98
CA GLN A 24 -11.32 42.94 11.56
C GLN A 24 -10.76 42.03 10.47
N ARG A 25 -9.61 42.44 9.92
CA ARG A 25 -8.74 41.49 9.25
C ARG A 25 -8.13 40.67 10.38
N SER A 26 -8.70 39.50 10.65
CA SER A 26 -7.98 38.42 11.29
C SER A 26 -6.62 38.34 10.60
N SER A 27 -5.57 38.81 11.28
CA SER A 27 -4.23 38.80 10.73
C SER A 27 -3.84 37.33 10.62
N MET A 28 -4.12 36.72 9.47
CA MET A 28 -3.44 35.51 9.05
C MET A 28 -1.99 35.92 8.80
N THR A 29 -1.22 35.97 9.88
CA THR A 29 0.19 36.27 9.83
C THR A 29 0.83 35.21 8.96
N ARG A 30 1.50 35.64 7.88
CA ARG A 30 2.20 34.71 7.00
C ARG A 30 3.14 33.87 7.85
N PRO A 31 3.06 32.53 7.82
CA PRO A 31 3.91 31.69 8.66
C PRO A 31 5.38 31.96 8.33
N SER A 32 6.21 31.98 9.37
CA SER A 32 7.65 32.15 9.23
C SER A 32 8.29 30.98 8.47
N ALA A 33 9.44 31.21 7.85
CA ALA A 33 10.20 30.13 7.22
C ALA A 33 10.53 29.01 8.23
N LYS A 34 10.81 29.36 9.49
CA LYS A 34 11.10 28.41 10.57
C LYS A 34 9.88 27.54 10.91
N SER A 35 8.68 28.13 11.02
CA SER A 35 7.46 27.37 11.30
C SER A 35 7.08 26.44 10.16
N ILE A 36 7.27 26.86 8.90
CA ILE A 36 7.05 25.99 7.74
C ILE A 36 8.05 24.81 7.75
N TYR A 37 9.31 25.06 8.06
CA TYR A 37 10.33 24.00 8.17
C TYR A 37 10.01 23.00 9.29
N MET A 38 9.67 23.49 10.48
CA MET A 38 9.31 22.63 11.62
C MET A 38 8.08 21.78 11.32
N GLN A 39 7.03 22.37 10.73
CA GLN A 39 5.83 21.63 10.34
C GLN A 39 6.14 20.55 9.29
N ARG A 40 7.03 20.84 8.33
CA ARG A 40 7.48 19.84 7.35
C ARG A 40 8.30 18.72 7.99
N LYS A 41 9.17 19.06 8.94
CA LYS A 41 9.97 18.09 9.69
C LYS A 41 9.08 17.17 10.53
N GLU A 42 8.15 17.75 11.27
CA GLU A 42 7.19 17.01 12.10
C GLU A 42 6.25 16.14 11.25
N TYR A 43 5.77 16.64 10.11
CA TYR A 43 4.99 15.85 9.17
C TYR A 43 5.81 14.67 8.63
N SER A 44 7.06 14.90 8.24
CA SER A 44 7.95 13.83 7.78
C SER A 44 8.21 12.78 8.86
N GLU A 45 8.43 13.20 10.11
CA GLU A 45 8.61 12.28 11.24
C GLU A 45 7.32 11.50 11.54
N THR A 46 6.16 12.16 11.48
CA THR A 46 4.87 11.51 11.68
C THR A 46 4.58 10.50 10.59
N MET A 47 4.85 10.83 9.32
CA MET A 47 4.68 9.91 8.18
C MET A 47 5.62 8.71 8.26
N ASN A 48 6.85 8.91 8.76
CA ASN A 48 7.82 7.83 8.93
C ASN A 48 7.55 6.97 10.18
N ASN A 49 6.78 7.49 11.14
CA ASN A 49 6.39 6.81 12.38
C ASN A 49 4.96 6.27 12.34
N GLN A 50 4.20 6.49 11.26
CA GLN A 50 2.98 5.73 11.05
C GLN A 50 3.40 4.26 10.91
N PRO A 51 2.86 3.35 11.72
CA PRO A 51 3.00 1.94 11.39
C PRO A 51 2.40 1.78 10.01
N ASP A 52 3.21 1.39 9.02
CA ASP A 52 2.68 0.88 7.76
C ASP A 52 1.82 -0.32 8.18
N ASN A 53 0.51 -0.10 8.31
CA ASN A 53 -0.43 -1.15 8.68
C ASN A 53 -0.61 -2.02 7.44
N PHE A 54 0.36 -2.90 7.20
CA PHE A 54 0.33 -3.90 6.14
C PHE A 54 -0.75 -4.90 6.51
N GLN A 55 -1.98 -4.68 6.04
CA GLN A 55 -3.11 -5.55 6.26
C GLN A 55 -3.79 -5.81 4.91
N TYR A 56 -3.78 -7.06 4.46
CA TYR A 56 -4.31 -7.46 3.17
C TYR A 56 -5.29 -8.60 3.34
N ARG A 57 -6.43 -8.53 2.64
CA ARG A 57 -7.31 -9.68 2.46
C ARG A 57 -6.73 -10.57 1.37
N VAL A 58 -6.52 -11.83 1.70
CA VAL A 58 -5.97 -12.84 0.80
C VAL A 58 -6.72 -14.15 1.00
N GLU A 59 -6.65 -15.04 0.02
CA GLU A 59 -7.16 -16.40 0.14
C GLU A 59 -5.98 -17.35 0.36
N HIS A 60 -5.91 -17.97 1.54
CA HIS A 60 -4.94 -19.03 1.80
C HIS A 60 -5.36 -20.30 1.09
N LEU A 61 -4.49 -20.83 0.23
CA LEU A 61 -4.80 -21.97 -0.64
C LEU A 61 -4.21 -23.27 -0.10
N PHE A 62 -2.95 -23.21 0.32
CA PHE A 62 -2.20 -24.40 0.69
C PHE A 62 -0.95 -24.07 1.51
N THR A 63 -0.57 -24.98 2.40
CA THR A 63 0.74 -24.96 3.07
C THR A 63 1.48 -26.24 2.72
N CYS A 64 2.67 -26.09 2.14
CA CYS A 64 3.52 -27.20 1.73
C CYS A 64 4.79 -27.26 2.58
N GLU A 65 5.39 -28.44 2.71
CA GLU A 65 6.69 -28.61 3.36
C GLU A 65 7.75 -28.95 2.32
N LEU A 66 8.96 -28.40 2.48
CA LEU A 66 10.11 -28.72 1.61
C LEU A 66 10.79 -30.01 2.09
N ASP A 67 10.18 -31.15 1.80
CA ASP A 67 10.65 -32.48 2.22
C ASP A 67 12.00 -32.91 1.63
N GLY A 68 12.53 -32.17 0.65
CA GLY A 68 13.79 -32.46 -0.02
C GLY A 68 13.70 -33.63 -1.01
N GLN A 69 12.53 -34.22 -1.20
CA GLN A 69 12.27 -35.31 -2.13
C GLN A 69 11.40 -34.87 -3.29
N GLU A 70 10.08 -34.82 -3.10
CA GLU A 70 9.08 -34.39 -4.11
C GLU A 70 9.07 -32.87 -4.22
N VAL A 71 9.32 -32.16 -3.11
CA VAL A 71 9.27 -30.70 -3.06
C VAL A 71 10.57 -30.14 -2.49
N ARG A 72 11.38 -29.49 -3.33
CA ARG A 72 12.71 -29.01 -2.97
C ARG A 72 12.83 -27.49 -2.99
N ASN A 73 11.95 -26.82 -3.70
CA ASN A 73 11.97 -25.37 -3.88
C ASN A 73 10.53 -24.82 -4.05
N LEU A 74 10.42 -23.49 -4.16
CA LEU A 74 9.14 -22.80 -4.32
C LEU A 74 8.41 -23.17 -5.63
N ASP A 75 9.13 -23.50 -6.70
CA ASP A 75 8.49 -23.89 -7.97
C ASP A 75 7.87 -25.29 -7.89
N ASP A 76 8.51 -26.23 -7.19
CA ASP A 76 7.94 -27.55 -6.91
C ASP A 76 6.66 -27.43 -6.06
N CYS A 77 6.68 -26.50 -5.10
CA CYS A 77 5.52 -26.13 -4.28
C CYS A 77 4.34 -25.67 -5.14
N VAL A 78 4.58 -24.73 -6.06
CA VAL A 78 3.56 -24.21 -6.99
C VAL A 78 3.04 -25.31 -7.92
N THR A 79 3.94 -26.15 -8.46
CA THR A 79 3.56 -27.30 -9.29
C THR A 79 2.67 -28.28 -8.53
N ARG A 80 2.99 -28.52 -7.24
CA ARG A 80 2.17 -29.37 -6.37
C ARG A 80 0.78 -28.76 -6.12
N LEU A 81 0.70 -27.44 -5.90
CA LEU A 81 -0.57 -26.73 -5.77
C LEU A 81 -1.43 -26.92 -7.04
N GLN A 82 -0.87 -26.66 -8.21
CA GLN A 82 -1.57 -26.85 -9.50
C GLN A 82 -2.08 -28.29 -9.69
N ARG A 83 -1.28 -29.28 -9.29
CA ARG A 83 -1.68 -30.70 -9.34
C ARG A 83 -2.84 -31.02 -8.40
N LEU A 84 -2.92 -30.36 -7.24
CA LEU A 84 -4.03 -30.51 -6.30
C LEU A 84 -5.28 -29.78 -6.82
N GLU A 85 -5.10 -28.59 -7.39
CA GLU A 85 -6.17 -27.77 -7.98
C GLU A 85 -6.86 -28.53 -9.13
N ALA A 86 -6.08 -29.10 -10.06
CA ALA A 86 -6.61 -29.90 -11.16
C ALA A 86 -7.40 -31.15 -10.71
N LYS A 87 -7.23 -31.57 -9.45
CA LYS A 87 -7.96 -32.69 -8.84
C LYS A 87 -9.14 -32.23 -7.98
N GLY A 88 -9.39 -30.92 -7.89
CA GLY A 88 -10.39 -30.33 -6.99
C GLY A 88 -10.07 -30.58 -5.52
N ARG A 89 -8.78 -30.62 -5.16
CA ARG A 89 -8.29 -30.94 -3.80
C ARG A 89 -7.71 -29.75 -3.06
N VAL A 90 -7.87 -28.55 -3.60
CA VAL A 90 -7.52 -27.30 -2.94
C VAL A 90 -8.80 -26.70 -2.39
N TRP A 91 -8.72 -26.17 -1.18
CA TRP A 91 -9.81 -25.41 -0.56
C TRP A 91 -9.20 -24.13 -0.04
N GLY A 92 -9.67 -23.01 -0.61
CA GLY A 92 -9.22 -21.69 -0.21
C GLY A 92 -9.99 -21.16 0.99
N GLN A 93 -9.30 -20.41 1.84
CA GLN A 93 -9.87 -19.70 2.98
C GLN A 93 -9.51 -18.22 2.92
N GLU A 94 -10.52 -17.34 2.89
CA GLU A 94 -10.30 -15.91 3.06
C GLU A 94 -9.75 -15.61 4.46
N VAL A 95 -8.62 -14.89 4.50
CA VAL A 95 -7.92 -14.49 5.72
C VAL A 95 -7.38 -13.06 5.57
N ILE A 96 -7.07 -12.45 6.70
CA ILE A 96 -6.30 -11.21 6.77
C ILE A 96 -4.84 -11.57 6.99
N LEU A 97 -3.99 -11.24 6.04
CA LEU A 97 -2.54 -11.28 6.17
C LEU A 97 -2.05 -9.92 6.65
N GLU A 98 -1.41 -9.86 7.82
CA GLU A 98 -0.85 -8.62 8.32
C GLU A 98 0.53 -8.73 8.94
N VAL A 99 1.25 -7.61 8.98
CA VAL A 99 2.54 -7.51 9.68
C VAL A 99 2.37 -6.64 10.92
N GLN A 100 2.51 -7.23 12.09
CA GLN A 100 2.36 -6.56 13.38
C GLN A 100 3.44 -7.00 14.35
N GLY A 101 4.08 -6.05 15.03
CA GLY A 101 5.00 -6.33 16.14
C GLY A 101 6.22 -7.19 15.79
N GLY A 102 6.63 -7.25 14.52
CA GLY A 102 7.72 -8.12 14.05
C GLY A 102 7.27 -9.53 13.66
N TYR A 103 5.97 -9.73 13.47
CA TYR A 103 5.36 -11.00 13.08
C TYR A 103 4.48 -10.83 11.86
N LEU A 104 4.46 -11.87 11.02
CA LEU A 104 3.45 -12.09 10.00
C LEU A 104 2.30 -12.86 10.63
N GLN A 105 1.10 -12.29 10.61
CA GLN A 105 -0.09 -12.86 11.21
C GLN A 105 -1.12 -13.21 10.14
N LEU A 106 -1.80 -14.34 10.34
CA LEU A 106 -3.05 -14.66 9.64
C LEU A 106 -4.19 -14.52 10.64
N ASN A 107 -5.15 -13.66 10.33
CA ASN A 107 -6.30 -13.40 11.17
C ASN A 107 -7.61 -13.70 10.43
N ASP A 108 -8.60 -14.22 11.15
CA ASP A 108 -9.93 -14.44 10.61
C ASP A 108 -10.58 -13.11 10.17
N ILE A 109 -11.26 -13.13 9.02
CA ILE A 109 -11.81 -11.91 8.42
C ILE A 109 -12.91 -11.27 9.28
N GLU A 110 -13.74 -12.07 9.96
CA GLU A 110 -14.93 -11.61 10.69
C GLU A 110 -14.59 -11.30 12.14
N THR A 111 -14.02 -12.29 12.84
CA THR A 111 -13.78 -12.27 14.28
C THR A 111 -12.47 -11.59 14.66
N LYS A 112 -11.54 -11.44 13.70
CA LYS A 112 -10.15 -11.04 13.93
C LYS A 112 -9.40 -11.99 14.87
N ALA A 113 -9.86 -13.24 14.99
CA ALA A 113 -9.15 -14.26 15.75
C ALA A 113 -7.84 -14.63 15.04
N GLU A 114 -6.78 -14.79 15.82
CA GLU A 114 -5.47 -15.23 15.31
C GLU A 114 -5.53 -16.69 14.85
N LEU A 115 -5.11 -16.93 13.61
CA LEU A 115 -5.06 -18.26 12.97
C LEU A 115 -3.63 -18.78 12.88
N GLU A 116 -2.67 -17.92 12.53
CA GLU A 116 -1.26 -18.26 12.40
C GLU A 116 -0.39 -17.07 12.80
N TYR A 117 0.77 -17.35 13.41
CA TYR A 117 1.66 -16.32 13.95
C TYR A 117 3.12 -16.67 13.69
N VAL A 118 3.71 -16.05 12.67
CA VAL A 118 5.06 -16.36 12.19
C VAL A 118 6.01 -15.20 12.50
N PRO A 119 7.10 -15.41 13.23
CA PRO A 119 8.13 -14.39 13.40
C PRO A 119 8.71 -13.98 12.04
N LEU A 120 8.83 -12.68 11.75
CA LEU A 120 9.40 -12.23 10.48
C LEU A 120 10.83 -12.73 10.27
N GLY A 121 11.61 -12.87 11.34
CA GLY A 121 12.96 -13.45 11.29
C GLY A 121 13.01 -14.94 10.94
N SER A 122 11.86 -15.62 10.88
CA SER A 122 11.73 -17.00 10.38
C SER A 122 11.38 -17.04 8.89
N VAL A 123 10.97 -15.93 8.28
CA VAL A 123 10.66 -15.87 6.85
C VAL A 123 11.97 -15.87 6.07
N VAL A 124 12.15 -16.88 5.21
CA VAL A 124 13.40 -17.10 4.46
C VAL A 124 13.31 -16.51 3.07
N GLN A 125 12.15 -16.66 2.42
CA GLN A 125 11.98 -16.27 1.02
C GLN A 125 10.52 -15.98 0.73
N THR A 126 10.26 -14.94 -0.05
CA THR A 126 8.94 -14.68 -0.63
C THR A 126 9.06 -14.66 -2.15
N LYS A 127 7.99 -15.11 -2.83
CA LYS A 127 7.91 -15.05 -4.30
C LYS A 127 6.47 -14.81 -4.72
N ALA A 128 6.27 -13.80 -5.56
CA ALA A 128 5.00 -13.54 -6.23
C ALA A 128 5.08 -14.03 -7.67
N VAL A 129 4.03 -14.74 -8.12
CA VAL A 129 3.88 -15.20 -9.51
C VAL A 129 2.52 -14.74 -10.01
N LEU A 130 2.52 -14.02 -11.12
CA LEU A 130 1.29 -13.56 -11.77
C LEU A 130 0.79 -14.64 -12.73
N ASP A 131 -0.51 -14.61 -13.01
CA ASP A 131 -1.18 -15.39 -14.07
C ASP A 131 -0.84 -16.89 -14.03
N THR A 132 -0.94 -17.50 -12.85
CA THR A 132 -0.61 -18.91 -12.63
C THR A 132 -1.85 -19.78 -12.65
N CYS A 133 -2.10 -20.46 -13.77
CA CYS A 133 -3.23 -21.36 -14.00
C CYS A 133 -4.60 -20.72 -13.74
N ALA A 134 -5.12 -20.86 -12.51
CA ALA A 134 -6.42 -20.37 -12.05
C ALA A 134 -6.31 -19.12 -11.15
N TYR A 135 -5.09 -18.69 -10.82
CA TYR A 135 -4.84 -17.62 -9.87
C TYR A 135 -4.21 -16.41 -10.58
N ASN A 136 -4.78 -15.22 -10.35
CA ASN A 136 -4.31 -13.97 -10.96
C ASN A 136 -2.98 -13.51 -10.34
N SER A 137 -2.84 -13.66 -9.02
CA SER A 137 -1.62 -13.32 -8.28
C SER A 137 -1.42 -14.32 -7.14
N LEU A 138 -0.33 -15.09 -7.22
CA LEU A 138 0.02 -16.10 -6.24
C LEU A 138 1.25 -15.64 -5.44
N LEU A 139 1.07 -15.37 -4.15
CA LEU A 139 2.15 -15.12 -3.21
C LEU A 139 2.56 -16.43 -2.53
N THR A 140 3.85 -16.68 -2.46
CA THR A 140 4.44 -17.78 -1.69
C THR A 140 5.37 -17.22 -0.61
N VAL A 141 5.28 -17.77 0.60
CA VAL A 141 6.08 -17.35 1.76
C VAL A 141 6.72 -18.59 2.37
N MET A 142 8.04 -18.70 2.25
CA MET A 142 8.84 -19.75 2.88
C MET A 142 9.23 -19.33 4.29
N VAL A 143 8.99 -20.22 5.24
CA VAL A 143 9.26 -20.02 6.66
C VAL A 143 10.09 -21.18 7.18
N GLN A 144 11.20 -20.85 7.84
CA GLN A 144 12.04 -21.78 8.58
C GLN A 144 12.06 -21.38 10.05
N GLU A 145 11.11 -21.94 10.81
CA GLU A 145 11.11 -21.75 12.26
C GLU A 145 12.24 -22.54 12.92
N ARG A 146 12.74 -22.06 14.07
CA ARG A 146 13.83 -22.71 14.81
C ARG A 146 13.43 -24.08 15.39
N ASN A 147 12.14 -24.28 15.66
CA ASN A 147 11.57 -25.50 16.23
C ASN A 147 11.22 -26.56 15.16
N ARG A 148 11.21 -26.19 13.86
CA ARG A 148 10.90 -27.09 12.75
C ARG A 148 12.16 -27.48 12.01
N ARG A 149 12.27 -28.77 11.63
CA ARG A 149 13.40 -29.24 10.80
C ARG A 149 13.21 -28.96 9.31
N ILE A 150 11.95 -28.86 8.88
CA ILE A 150 11.57 -28.75 7.48
C ILE A 150 10.94 -27.37 7.27
N PRO A 151 11.38 -26.58 6.27
CA PRO A 151 10.73 -25.32 5.94
C PRO A 151 9.30 -25.54 5.47
N GLN A 152 8.42 -24.62 5.84
CA GLN A 152 7.05 -24.57 5.35
C GLN A 152 6.93 -23.46 4.30
N VAL A 153 6.03 -23.64 3.34
CA VAL A 153 5.72 -22.69 2.28
C VAL A 153 4.22 -22.46 2.27
N PHE A 154 3.82 -21.27 2.68
CA PHE A 154 2.44 -20.81 2.61
C PHE A 154 2.16 -20.25 1.22
N MET A 155 0.99 -20.54 0.66
CA MET A 155 0.58 -20.08 -0.66
C MET A 155 -0.75 -19.36 -0.55
N PHE A 156 -0.79 -18.13 -1.06
CA PHE A 156 -1.94 -17.25 -0.99
C PHE A 156 -2.29 -16.76 -2.39
N GLN A 157 -3.57 -16.79 -2.72
CA GLN A 157 -4.08 -15.96 -3.80
C GLN A 157 -4.34 -14.56 -3.26
N CYS A 158 -3.74 -13.58 -3.92
CA CYS A 158 -3.97 -12.16 -3.62
C CYS A 158 -4.94 -11.61 -4.66
N GLU A 159 -5.92 -10.81 -4.22
CA GLU A 159 -6.62 -9.94 -5.15
C GLU A 159 -5.63 -8.89 -5.67
N GLU A 160 -5.67 -8.63 -6.97
CA GLU A 160 -4.93 -7.51 -7.55
C GLU A 160 -5.40 -6.24 -6.83
N VAL A 161 -4.51 -5.61 -6.07
CA VAL A 161 -4.76 -4.27 -5.52
C VAL A 161 -4.87 -3.36 -6.74
N GLY A 162 -6.10 -3.10 -7.18
CA GLY A 162 -6.39 -2.39 -8.42
C GLY A 162 -5.61 -1.08 -8.50
N VAL A 163 -4.53 -1.10 -9.29
CA VAL A 163 -3.90 0.12 -9.80
C VAL A 163 -4.49 0.29 -11.20
N SER A 164 -5.48 1.16 -11.30
CA SER A 164 -5.98 1.64 -12.58
C SER A 164 -4.81 2.15 -13.43
N GLU A 165 -4.61 1.51 -14.58
CA GLU A 165 -3.93 1.97 -15.80
C GLU A 165 -3.55 3.47 -15.83
N THR A 166 -2.51 3.89 -15.12
CA THR A 166 -1.72 5.10 -15.48
C THR A 166 -0.36 5.23 -14.80
N ASP A 167 -0.02 4.44 -13.79
CA ASP A 167 1.31 4.46 -13.19
C ASP A 167 2.09 3.18 -13.53
N SER A 168 2.63 3.16 -14.74
CA SER A 168 3.42 2.08 -15.38
C SER A 168 4.82 1.88 -14.77
N THR A 169 4.98 2.14 -13.47
CA THR A 169 6.20 1.83 -12.70
C THR A 169 5.85 1.39 -11.28
N SER A 170 5.31 0.18 -11.22
CA SER A 170 5.69 -0.85 -10.24
C SER A 170 5.49 -0.53 -8.75
N LEU A 171 4.30 -0.12 -8.33
CA LEU A 171 3.92 -0.18 -6.92
C LEU A 171 3.74 -1.62 -6.41
N THR A 172 3.53 -2.60 -7.29
CA THR A 172 3.47 -4.04 -6.95
C THR A 172 4.87 -4.65 -6.76
N SER A 173 5.87 -4.24 -7.55
CA SER A 173 7.26 -4.60 -7.23
C SER A 173 7.73 -3.84 -5.99
N LEU A 174 7.46 -2.54 -5.84
CA LEU A 174 7.85 -1.79 -4.63
C LEU A 174 7.17 -2.28 -3.33
N HIS A 175 5.92 -2.77 -3.36
CA HIS A 175 5.26 -3.32 -2.16
C HIS A 175 5.73 -4.73 -1.78
N MET A 176 6.04 -5.58 -2.77
CA MET A 176 6.58 -6.92 -2.51
C MET A 176 8.10 -6.88 -2.25
N ASP A 177 8.82 -5.90 -2.80
CA ASP A 177 10.22 -5.63 -2.48
C ASP A 177 10.36 -5.05 -1.06
N LYS A 178 9.35 -4.34 -0.52
CA LYS A 178 9.31 -3.97 0.91
C LYS A 178 8.99 -5.15 1.84
N LEU A 179 8.39 -6.22 1.32
CA LEU A 179 8.24 -7.52 1.99
C LEU A 179 9.46 -8.43 1.78
N GLN A 180 10.50 -7.99 1.05
CA GLN A 180 11.83 -8.55 1.22
C GLN A 180 12.34 -8.11 2.60
N ILE A 181 12.00 -8.91 3.60
CA ILE A 181 12.53 -8.83 4.96
C ILE A 181 14.06 -8.93 4.83
N SER A 182 14.73 -7.79 4.87
CA SER A 182 16.19 -7.75 4.99
C SER A 182 16.56 -8.31 6.37
N PRO A 183 17.62 -9.15 6.48
CA PRO A 183 18.04 -9.74 7.75
C PRO A 183 18.42 -8.69 8.81
#